data_AF-A0A2E3J084-F1
#
_entry.id   AF-A0A2E3J084-F1
#
_cell.length_a   1.000
_cell.length_b   1.000
_cell.length_c   1.000
_cell.angle_alpha   90.00
_cell.angle_beta   90.00
_cell.angle_gamma   90.00
#
_symmetry.space_group_name_H-M   'P 1'
#
loop_
_entity.id
_entity.type
_entity.pdbx_description
1 polymer ?
#
loop_
_entity_poly.entity_id
_entity_poly.type
_entity_poly.pdbx_seq_one_letter_code
_entity_poly.pdbx_strand_id
1 'polypeptide(L)'
;MSTLPSEPTMITIEKILFLRNVPLFSGMLPRELSHLAGIAQEVVYTSGEQIIKQGEHGTSMFLIVEGSVRIHTDALALAVLGEKDYFGEMSILDGEPRSASATADTDCLLLRIDQDNFQTILSNHFEVALTIIRTLTQRLRQVEQTKNADSPSEENTPNA
;
A
#
# COMPACT_ATOMS: atom_id res chain seq x y z
N MET A 1 4.20 16.30 -9.87
CA MET A 1 4.74 15.58 -11.04
C MET A 1 5.85 14.70 -10.49
N SER A 2 5.66 13.37 -10.42
CA SER A 2 6.66 12.49 -9.79
C SER A 2 8.02 12.65 -10.46
N THR A 3 9.07 12.86 -9.67
CA THR A 3 10.45 12.84 -10.16
C THR A 3 11.14 11.57 -9.70
N LEU A 4 11.83 10.92 -10.64
CA LEU A 4 12.83 9.92 -10.29
C LEU A 4 13.98 10.68 -9.61
N PRO A 5 14.51 10.19 -8.47
CA PRO A 5 15.69 10.78 -7.88
C PRO A 5 16.85 10.70 -8.89
N SER A 6 17.69 11.73 -8.92
CA SER A 6 18.82 11.86 -9.86
C SER A 6 19.85 10.72 -9.73
N GLU A 7 19.89 10.06 -8.57
CA GLU A 7 20.57 8.78 -8.35
C GLU A 7 19.71 7.91 -7.42
N PRO A 8 19.67 6.58 -7.61
CA PRO A 8 19.02 5.69 -6.66
C PRO A 8 19.70 5.84 -5.29
N THR A 9 18.91 6.24 -4.30
CA THR A 9 19.40 6.53 -2.95
C THR A 9 19.54 5.25 -2.14
N MET A 10 18.72 4.23 -2.43
CA MET A 10 18.83 2.92 -1.78
C MET A 10 19.59 1.90 -2.62
N ILE A 11 20.55 1.24 -1.99
CA ILE A 11 21.17 0.05 -2.57
C ILE A 11 20.22 -1.15 -2.49
N THR A 12 20.40 -2.15 -3.37
CA THR A 12 19.50 -3.31 -3.47
C THR A 12 19.31 -4.04 -2.15
N ILE A 13 20.35 -4.16 -1.33
CA ILE A 13 20.24 -4.83 -0.02
C ILE A 13 19.34 -4.04 0.95
N GLU A 14 19.35 -2.71 0.91
CA GLU A 14 18.46 -1.87 1.72
C GLU A 14 17.01 -2.06 1.29
N LYS A 15 16.73 -2.08 -0.02
CA LYS A 15 15.40 -2.41 -0.55
C LYS A 15 14.93 -3.79 -0.09
N ILE A 16 15.80 -4.81 -0.13
CA ILE A 16 15.46 -6.17 0.36
C ILE A 16 15.09 -6.15 1.84
N LEU A 17 15.89 -5.46 2.67
CA LEU A 17 15.64 -5.36 4.11
C LEU A 17 14.35 -4.58 4.41
N PHE A 18 14.08 -3.52 3.66
CA PHE A 18 12.84 -2.76 3.75
C PHE A 18 11.62 -3.63 3.37
N LEU A 19 11.65 -4.25 2.18
CA LEU A 19 10.54 -5.07 1.67
C LEU A 19 10.19 -6.22 2.62
N ARG A 20 11.18 -6.83 3.26
CA ARG A 20 10.97 -7.88 4.27
C ARG A 20 10.12 -7.40 5.47
N ASN A 21 10.17 -6.12 5.80
CA ASN A 21 9.42 -5.52 6.91
C ASN A 21 8.03 -5.01 6.50
N VAL A 22 7.71 -5.02 5.21
CA VAL A 22 6.37 -4.66 4.72
C VAL A 22 5.45 -5.86 4.91
N PRO A 23 4.29 -5.72 5.58
CA PRO A 23 3.39 -6.85 5.86
C PRO A 23 3.01 -7.66 4.61
N LEU A 24 2.79 -6.99 3.48
CA LEU A 24 2.44 -7.61 2.20
C LEU A 24 3.49 -8.61 1.70
N PHE A 25 4.76 -8.36 1.99
CA PHE A 25 5.91 -9.11 1.47
C PHE A 25 6.67 -9.89 2.57
N SER A 26 6.17 -9.85 3.81
CA SER A 26 6.83 -10.46 4.97
C SER A 26 7.03 -11.98 4.87
N GLY A 27 6.22 -12.67 4.07
CA GLY A 27 6.31 -14.11 3.80
C GLY A 27 7.18 -14.49 2.61
N MET A 28 7.76 -13.52 1.88
CA MET A 28 8.54 -13.79 0.67
C MET A 28 9.94 -14.33 0.99
N LEU A 29 10.43 -15.24 0.16
CA LEU A 29 11.80 -15.75 0.25
C LEU A 29 12.83 -14.67 -0.14
N PRO A 30 14.08 -14.73 0.37
CA PRO A 30 15.10 -13.74 0.05
C PRO A 30 15.37 -13.55 -1.46
N ARG A 31 15.24 -14.62 -2.25
CA ARG A 31 15.39 -14.56 -3.72
C ARG A 31 14.28 -13.72 -4.36
N GLU A 32 13.05 -13.85 -3.87
CA GLU A 32 11.88 -13.16 -4.38
C GLU A 32 11.93 -11.68 -4.00
N LEU A 33 12.33 -11.38 -2.75
CA LEU A 33 12.59 -10.01 -2.29
C LEU A 33 13.72 -9.35 -3.11
N SER A 34 14.76 -10.10 -3.46
CA SER A 34 15.85 -9.61 -4.31
C SER A 34 15.37 -9.26 -5.72
N HIS A 35 14.56 -10.14 -6.31
CA HIS A 35 13.93 -9.86 -7.61
C HIS A 35 13.05 -8.61 -7.54
N LEU A 36 12.19 -8.51 -6.51
CA LEU A 36 11.32 -7.36 -6.32
C LEU A 36 12.09 -6.07 -6.06
N ALA A 37 13.16 -6.12 -5.27
CA ALA A 37 14.05 -4.99 -5.02
C ALA A 37 14.73 -4.48 -6.30
N GLY A 38 15.06 -5.39 -7.24
CA GLY A 38 15.67 -5.03 -8.51
C GLY A 38 14.74 -4.32 -9.48
N ILE A 39 13.42 -4.58 -9.39
CA ILE A 39 12.41 -3.95 -10.27
C ILE A 39 11.67 -2.78 -9.61
N ALA A 40 11.80 -2.62 -8.29
CA ALA A 40 11.21 -1.51 -7.55
C ALA A 40 11.94 -0.18 -7.82
N GLN A 41 11.19 0.80 -8.32
CA GLN A 41 11.70 2.11 -8.66
C GLN A 41 11.53 3.07 -7.49
N GLU A 42 12.56 3.85 -7.16
CA GLU A 42 12.42 4.93 -6.20
C GLU A 42 11.74 6.12 -6.86
N VAL A 43 10.74 6.68 -6.20
CA VAL A 43 10.05 7.88 -6.65
C VAL A 43 9.90 8.84 -5.46
N VAL A 44 10.09 10.12 -5.72
CA VAL A 44 9.96 11.17 -4.70
C VAL A 44 8.72 12.00 -5.00
N TYR A 45 8.03 12.38 -3.93
CA TYR A 45 6.93 13.34 -3.97
C TYR A 45 7.11 14.36 -2.86
N THR A 46 6.84 15.63 -3.17
CA THR A 46 6.86 16.71 -2.18
C THR A 46 5.50 16.84 -1.49
N SER A 47 5.48 17.38 -0.27
CA SER A 47 4.24 17.60 0.47
C SER A 47 3.18 18.32 -0.37
N GLY A 48 1.96 17.76 -0.38
CA GLY A 48 0.82 18.25 -1.16
C GLY A 48 0.72 17.67 -2.58
N GLU A 49 1.73 16.98 -3.09
CA GLU A 49 1.65 16.38 -4.43
C GLU A 49 0.69 15.18 -4.49
N GLN A 50 -0.11 15.13 -5.55
CA GLN A 50 -0.98 14.00 -5.82
C GLN A 50 -0.17 12.83 -6.41
N ILE A 51 -0.28 11.67 -5.76
CA ILE A 51 0.39 10.42 -6.13
C ILE A 51 -0.58 9.52 -6.92
N ILE A 52 -1.81 9.41 -6.44
CA ILE A 52 -2.89 8.66 -7.09
C ILE A 52 -4.13 9.54 -7.14
N LYS A 53 -4.87 9.46 -8.25
CA LYS A 53 -6.17 10.07 -8.42
C LYS A 53 -7.27 9.02 -8.49
N GLN A 54 -8.32 9.20 -7.70
CA GLN A 54 -9.51 8.36 -7.69
C GLN A 54 -10.13 8.27 -9.10
N GLY A 55 -10.62 7.08 -9.45
CA GLY A 55 -11.32 6.82 -10.72
C GLY A 55 -10.39 6.61 -11.93
N GLU A 56 -9.09 6.83 -11.80
CA GLU A 56 -8.12 6.48 -12.86
C GLU A 56 -7.82 4.98 -12.87
N HIS A 57 -7.32 4.45 -13.98
CA HIS A 57 -6.84 3.06 -14.00
C HIS A 57 -5.46 3.00 -13.32
N GLY A 58 -5.33 2.13 -12.32
CA GLY A 58 -4.08 1.94 -11.61
C GLY A 58 -3.14 0.98 -12.34
N THR A 59 -1.92 1.44 -12.61
CA THR A 59 -0.88 0.62 -13.27
C THR A 59 0.33 0.36 -12.38
N SER A 60 0.23 0.72 -11.09
CA SER A 60 1.31 0.58 -10.12
C SER A 60 0.78 0.61 -8.69
N MET A 61 1.59 0.11 -7.77
CA MET A 61 1.43 0.31 -6.33
C MET A 61 2.66 0.99 -5.73
N PHE A 62 2.52 1.48 -4.50
CA PHE A 62 3.56 2.23 -3.81
C PHE A 62 3.77 1.70 -2.39
N LEU A 63 5.02 1.75 -1.93
CA LEU A 63 5.41 1.50 -0.55
C LEU A 63 6.11 2.72 0.02
N ILE A 64 5.77 3.08 1.25
CA ILE A 64 6.28 4.28 1.91
C ILE A 64 7.58 3.94 2.61
N VAL A 65 8.70 4.42 2.07
CA VAL A 65 10.03 4.27 2.68
C VAL A 65 10.23 5.32 3.75
N GLU A 66 9.86 6.56 3.43
CA GLU A 66 9.93 7.73 4.31
C GLU A 66 8.75 8.66 4.03
N GLY A 67 8.27 9.34 5.08
CA GLY A 67 7.19 10.31 5.01
C GLY A 67 5.81 9.74 5.32
N SER A 68 4.78 10.55 5.08
CA SER A 68 3.37 10.16 5.23
C SER A 68 2.52 10.49 4.00
N VAL A 69 1.52 9.66 3.75
CA VAL A 69 0.59 9.79 2.62
C VAL A 69 -0.84 9.79 3.14
N ARG A 70 -1.64 10.77 2.72
CA ARG A 70 -3.07 10.84 3.03
C ARG A 70 -3.87 10.13 1.94
N ILE A 71 -4.70 9.18 2.35
CA ILE A 71 -5.66 8.48 1.48
C ILE A 71 -7.05 9.11 1.67
N HIS A 72 -7.69 9.50 0.58
CA HIS A 72 -8.95 10.23 0.63
C HIS A 72 -9.80 10.03 -0.62
N THR A 73 -11.10 10.21 -0.47
CA THR A 73 -12.04 10.42 -1.58
C THR A 73 -12.43 11.89 -1.60
N ASP A 74 -13.13 12.33 -2.66
CA ASP A 74 -13.65 13.71 -2.74
C ASP A 74 -14.53 14.09 -1.54
N ALA A 75 -15.15 13.10 -0.86
CA ALA A 75 -16.05 13.32 0.26
C ALA A 75 -15.41 13.18 1.65
N LEU A 76 -14.32 12.39 1.77
CA LEU A 76 -13.82 11.96 3.08
C LEU A 76 -12.35 11.56 3.07
N ALA A 77 -11.61 12.00 4.09
CA ALA A 77 -10.30 11.46 4.42
C ALA A 77 -10.43 10.07 5.07
N LEU A 78 -9.79 9.06 4.48
CA LEU A 78 -9.92 7.66 4.87
C LEU A 78 -8.84 7.23 5.85
N ALA A 79 -7.59 7.63 5.60
CA ALA A 79 -6.44 7.26 6.41
C ALA A 79 -5.24 8.19 6.18
N VAL A 80 -4.29 8.16 7.11
CA VAL A 80 -2.91 8.64 6.91
C VAL A 80 -2.00 7.44 7.09
N LEU A 81 -1.22 7.12 6.07
CA LEU A 81 -0.29 6.00 6.01
C LEU A 81 1.14 6.51 6.22
N GLY A 82 1.97 5.72 6.89
CA GLY A 82 3.36 6.08 7.19
C GLY A 82 4.36 5.05 6.70
N GLU A 83 5.59 5.14 7.18
CA GLU A 83 6.66 4.21 6.83
C GLU A 83 6.23 2.74 6.95
N LYS A 84 6.64 1.93 5.95
CA LYS A 84 6.33 0.50 5.80
C LYS A 84 4.88 0.17 5.44
N ASP A 85 4.00 1.16 5.37
CA ASP A 85 2.70 1.01 4.73
C ASP A 85 2.83 0.99 3.20
N TYR A 86 1.75 0.56 2.56
CA TYR A 86 1.62 0.48 1.10
C TYR A 86 0.21 0.87 0.69
N PHE A 87 0.07 1.31 -0.56
CA PHE A 87 -1.21 1.72 -1.14
C PHE A 87 -1.23 1.57 -2.66
N GLY A 88 -2.43 1.57 -3.23
CA GLY A 88 -2.64 1.41 -4.67
C GLY A 88 -2.59 -0.04 -5.14
N GLU A 89 -2.54 -1.01 -4.23
CA GLU A 89 -2.54 -2.44 -4.52
C GLU A 89 -3.89 -2.94 -5.04
N MET A 90 -5.01 -2.33 -4.62
CA MET A 90 -6.35 -2.81 -4.97
C MET A 90 -6.56 -2.86 -6.49
N SER A 91 -6.38 -1.71 -7.15
CA SER A 91 -6.61 -1.56 -8.60
C SER A 91 -5.74 -2.49 -9.46
N ILE A 92 -4.51 -2.80 -9.01
CA ILE A 92 -3.64 -3.72 -9.76
C ILE A 92 -3.98 -5.20 -9.52
N LEU A 93 -4.67 -5.51 -8.41
CA LEU A 93 -5.10 -6.86 -8.02
C LEU A 93 -6.45 -7.25 -8.61
N ASP A 94 -7.45 -6.35 -8.56
CA ASP A 94 -8.81 -6.62 -9.03
C ASP A 94 -9.10 -6.07 -10.44
N GLY A 95 -8.24 -5.16 -10.94
CA GLY A 95 -8.41 -4.53 -12.24
C GLY A 95 -9.41 -3.38 -12.26
N GLU A 96 -9.99 -3.02 -11.12
CA GLU A 96 -10.94 -1.91 -11.01
C GLU A 96 -10.21 -0.56 -10.97
N PRO A 97 -10.88 0.56 -11.30
CA PRO A 97 -10.31 1.89 -11.14
C PRO A 97 -9.89 2.19 -9.69
N ARG A 98 -9.00 3.17 -9.51
CA ARG A 98 -8.54 3.63 -8.19
C ARG A 98 -9.73 3.98 -7.29
N SER A 99 -9.86 3.25 -6.18
CA SER A 99 -10.94 3.42 -5.20
C SER A 99 -10.87 4.75 -4.43
N ALA A 100 -9.67 5.33 -4.31
CA ALA A 100 -9.40 6.57 -3.60
C ALA A 100 -8.19 7.31 -4.21
N SER A 101 -8.07 8.59 -3.90
CA SER A 101 -6.89 9.41 -4.15
C SER A 101 -5.83 9.21 -3.06
N ALA A 102 -4.58 9.46 -3.40
CA ALA A 102 -3.46 9.51 -2.47
C ALA A 102 -2.66 10.80 -2.70
N THR A 103 -2.38 11.53 -1.64
CA THR A 103 -1.62 12.78 -1.66
C THR A 103 -0.51 12.72 -0.61
N ALA A 104 0.69 13.12 -0.99
CA ALA A 104 1.82 13.26 -0.06
C ALA A 104 1.44 14.24 1.06
N ASP A 105 1.48 13.79 2.31
CA ASP A 105 1.18 14.60 3.48
C ASP A 105 2.45 15.30 3.97
N THR A 106 3.59 14.61 3.93
CA THR A 106 4.95 15.19 3.99
C THR A 106 5.70 14.95 2.68
N ASP A 107 6.95 15.41 2.59
CA ASP A 107 7.88 14.88 1.58
C ASP A 107 8.01 13.37 1.77
N CYS A 108 8.00 12.64 0.66
CA CYS A 108 7.91 11.18 0.63
C CYS A 108 8.97 10.58 -0.29
N LEU A 109 9.67 9.56 0.22
CA LEU A 109 10.39 8.59 -0.59
C LEU A 109 9.57 7.32 -0.67
N LEU A 110 9.23 6.90 -1.89
CA LEU A 110 8.42 5.71 -2.12
C LEU A 110 9.15 4.70 -3.01
N LEU A 111 8.84 3.43 -2.83
CA LEU A 111 9.09 2.40 -3.83
C LEU A 111 7.84 2.20 -4.68
N ARG A 112 7.95 2.42 -5.99
CA ARG A 112 6.95 2.12 -6.98
C ARG A 112 7.19 0.73 -7.58
N ILE A 113 6.13 -0.07 -7.65
CA ILE A 113 6.11 -1.36 -8.35
C ILE A 113 5.01 -1.29 -9.41
N ASP A 114 5.37 -1.44 -10.67
CA ASP A 114 4.40 -1.48 -11.77
C ASP A 114 3.61 -2.80 -11.78
N GLN A 115 2.41 -2.75 -12.36
CA GLN A 115 1.47 -3.88 -12.39
C GLN A 115 2.07 -5.12 -13.04
N ASP A 116 2.76 -5.00 -14.18
CA ASP A 116 3.36 -6.15 -14.89
C ASP A 116 4.41 -6.87 -14.04
N ASN A 117 5.22 -6.09 -13.33
CA ASN A 117 6.24 -6.57 -12.40
C ASN A 117 5.59 -7.31 -11.21
N PHE A 118 4.52 -6.74 -10.67
CA PHE A 118 3.77 -7.34 -9.56
C PHE A 118 3.06 -8.63 -9.98
N GLN A 119 2.39 -8.64 -11.14
CA GLN A 119 1.74 -9.83 -11.71
C GLN A 119 2.74 -10.95 -12.03
N THR A 120 3.93 -10.60 -12.51
CA THR A 120 5.00 -11.56 -12.78
C THR A 120 5.44 -12.27 -11.49
N ILE A 121 5.56 -11.53 -10.38
CA ILE A 121 5.87 -12.12 -9.07
C ILE A 121 4.74 -13.03 -8.61
N LEU A 122 3.48 -12.59 -8.70
CA LEU A 122 2.33 -13.38 -8.29
C LEU A 122 2.19 -14.68 -9.09
N SER A 123 2.47 -14.64 -10.40
CA SER A 123 2.33 -15.78 -11.30
C SER A 123 3.42 -16.83 -11.10
N ASN A 124 4.63 -16.40 -10.73
CA ASN A 124 5.78 -17.28 -10.57
C ASN A 124 5.94 -17.82 -9.14
N HIS A 125 5.25 -17.24 -8.15
CA HIS A 125 5.44 -17.55 -6.73
C HIS A 125 4.09 -17.64 -6.00
N PHE A 126 3.52 -18.84 -5.97
CA PHE A 126 2.21 -19.12 -5.36
C PHE A 126 2.13 -18.72 -3.87
N GLU A 127 3.24 -18.87 -3.16
CA GLU A 127 3.43 -18.54 -1.76
C GLU A 127 3.28 -17.04 -1.50
N VAL A 128 3.70 -16.22 -2.47
CA VAL A 128 3.52 -14.76 -2.43
C VAL A 128 2.04 -14.43 -2.58
N ALA A 129 1.37 -15.01 -3.57
CA ALA A 129 -0.07 -14.82 -3.77
C ALA A 129 -0.87 -15.20 -2.50
N LEU A 130 -0.58 -16.36 -1.90
CA LEU A 130 -1.21 -16.78 -0.65
C LEU A 130 -0.93 -15.81 0.51
N THR A 131 0.29 -15.29 0.62
CA THR A 131 0.65 -14.31 1.65
C THR A 131 -0.14 -13.02 1.47
N ILE A 132 -0.28 -12.53 0.24
CA ILE A 132 -1.09 -11.35 -0.09
C ILE A 132 -2.57 -11.59 0.26
N ILE A 133 -3.14 -12.71 -0.17
CA ILE A 133 -4.52 -13.09 0.15
C ILE A 133 -4.75 -13.12 1.66
N ARG A 134 -3.84 -13.73 2.43
CA ARG A 134 -3.94 -13.79 3.90
C ARG A 134 -3.87 -12.40 4.52
N THR A 135 -2.92 -11.56 4.10
CA THR A 135 -2.75 -10.20 4.61
C THR A 135 -3.99 -9.33 4.34
N LEU A 136 -4.52 -9.37 3.11
CA LEU A 136 -5.73 -8.62 2.76
C LEU A 136 -6.96 -9.14 3.51
N THR A 137 -7.10 -10.47 3.65
CA THR A 137 -8.19 -11.08 4.43
C THR A 137 -8.13 -10.68 5.91
N GLN A 138 -6.93 -10.60 6.50
CA GLN A 138 -6.74 -10.16 7.88
C GLN A 138 -7.11 -8.68 8.05
N ARG A 139 -6.68 -7.82 7.11
CA ARG A 139 -7.05 -6.40 7.12
C ARG A 139 -8.56 -6.19 6.98
N LEU A 140 -9.23 -6.94 6.09
CA LEU A 140 -10.68 -6.86 5.94
C LEU A 140 -11.41 -7.19 7.24
N ARG A 141 -10.99 -8.27 7.93
CA ARG A 141 -11.56 -8.65 9.23
C ARG A 141 -11.34 -7.59 10.31
N GLN A 142 -10.20 -6.90 10.31
CA GLN A 142 -9.94 -5.80 11.23
C GLN A 142 -10.90 -4.64 10.98
N VAL A 143 -11.11 -4.25 9.71
CA VAL A 143 -12.04 -3.18 9.34
C VAL A 143 -13.48 -3.52 9.76
N GLU A 144 -13.92 -4.77 9.57
CA GLU A 144 -15.25 -5.22 10.02
C GLU A 144 -15.41 -5.17 11.54
N GLN A 145 -14.37 -5.55 12.30
CA GLN A 145 -14.39 -5.52 13.76
C GLN A 145 -14.41 -4.08 14.31
N THR A 146 -13.66 -3.16 13.68
CA THR A 146 -13.67 -1.75 14.07
C THR A 146 -15.03 -1.10 13.81
N LYS A 147 -15.72 -1.43 12.70
CA LYS A 147 -17.08 -0.94 12.43
C LYS A 147 -18.13 -1.46 13.41
N ASN A 148 -17.97 -2.69 13.92
CA ASN A 148 -18.91 -3.29 14.86
C ASN A 148 -18.72 -2.82 16.32
N ALA A 149 -17.57 -2.23 16.66
CA ALA A 149 -17.29 -1.74 18.01
C ALA A 149 -17.88 -0.33 18.31
N ASP A 150 -18.22 0.45 17.27
CA ASP A 150 -18.75 1.82 17.38
C ASP A 150 -20.29 1.91 17.34
N SER A 151 -21.01 0.78 17.44
CA SER A 151 -22.47 0.79 17.64
C SER A 151 -22.77 0.83 19.15
N PRO A 152 -23.33 1.92 19.71
CA PRO A 152 -23.72 1.95 21.11
C PRO A 152 -24.80 0.90 21.35
N SER A 153 -24.56 0.00 22.30
CA SER A 153 -25.58 -0.86 22.88
C SER A 153 -26.75 0.02 23.35
N GLU A 154 -27.91 -0.14 22.72
CA GLU A 154 -29.16 0.49 23.14
C GLU A 154 -29.39 0.23 24.63
N GLU A 155 -29.60 1.34 25.32
CA GLU A 155 -29.79 1.48 26.75
C GLU A 155 -31.00 0.64 27.19
N ASN A 156 -30.73 -0.41 27.96
CA ASN A 156 -31.76 -1.26 28.54
C ASN A 156 -32.40 -0.48 29.71
N THR A 157 -33.42 0.35 29.42
CA THR A 157 -34.18 1.04 30.46
C THR A 157 -34.92 0.01 31.33
N PRO A 158 -34.74 -0.01 32.66
CA PRO A 158 -35.53 -0.87 33.54
C PRO A 158 -36.98 -0.37 33.52
N ASN A 159 -37.91 -1.23 33.08
CA ASN A 159 -39.33 -0.93 33.18
C ASN A 159 -39.74 -0.93 34.66
N ALA A 160 -40.52 0.08 35.03
CA ALA A 160 -40.99 0.39 36.38
C ALA A 160 -41.89 -0.69 37.00
#